data_AF-A0A4S9YTB9-F1
#
_entry.id   AF-A0A4S9YTB9-F1
#
_cell.length_a   1.000
_cell.length_b   1.000
_cell.length_c   1.000
_cell.angle_alpha   90.00
_cell.angle_beta   90.00
_cell.angle_gamma   90.00
#
_symmetry.space_group_name_H-M   'P 1'
#
loop_
_entity.id
_entity.type
_entity.pdbx_description
1 polymer ?
#
loop_
_entity_poly.entity_id
_entity_poly.type
_entity_poly.pdbx_seq_one_letter_code
_entity_poly.pdbx_strand_id
1 'polypeptide(L)'
;MYTRAQGVDFDDWETEGWSANDLLPLMKRLETYHLTDPDIDQSLHGHDGPVHVSHGTYFAEDAAQDLFKAAIATGHEITADAQDLHKDIRGLKGVGVFSKWAKYISPEGKRQDAAHTYIHPLMQSGDYPNLHLLLESKVTRVLFDDHKRASGVEYIPTPSSQPVGGVNGTEPFQVKAKRMVVVSAGALGTPSVLERSGVGSKEVLEKLDIPVVSDLPDVGENYQDHHLVLYPYKTSLKPEQTLDGLLSGRKDFGESIQNQDPMLGWNGIDACSKIRPTNEEIEAMGPNFKEHWDRDFKDRPTRPVMLTGVVQAFLGDQKVLPQREDGVPQQYCTMGAYTAYPYSRGDIHITSKDVSTPASFN
;
A
#
# COMPACT_ATOMS: atom_id res chain seq x y z
N MET A 1 1.43 -7.17 1.41
CA MET A 1 0.29 -7.75 2.16
C MET A 1 -0.92 -7.58 1.26
N TYR A 2 -1.74 -8.62 1.08
CA TYR A 2 -2.97 -8.52 0.31
C TYR A 2 -4.10 -8.08 1.24
N THR A 3 -4.59 -6.86 1.05
CA THR A 3 -5.64 -6.28 1.88
C THR A 3 -6.63 -5.59 0.97
N ARG A 4 -7.92 -5.85 1.17
CA ARG A 4 -8.99 -5.10 0.53
C ARG A 4 -9.58 -4.12 1.53
N ALA A 5 -9.91 -2.93 1.03
CA ALA A 5 -10.79 -1.99 1.70
C ALA A 5 -12.15 -2.67 1.98
N GLN A 6 -12.98 -2.06 2.80
CA GLN A 6 -14.33 -2.54 3.07
C GLN A 6 -15.31 -1.99 2.03
N GLY A 7 -16.43 -2.67 1.79
CA GLY A 7 -17.39 -2.22 0.77
C GLY A 7 -17.91 -0.80 1.03
N VAL A 8 -18.10 -0.48 2.32
CA VAL A 8 -18.50 0.84 2.81
C VAL A 8 -17.53 1.96 2.44
N ASP A 9 -16.22 1.66 2.29
CA ASP A 9 -15.21 2.67 1.95
C ASP A 9 -15.42 3.25 0.56
N PHE A 10 -15.88 2.42 -0.38
CA PHE A 10 -16.20 2.82 -1.75
C PHE A 10 -17.59 3.45 -1.84
N ASP A 11 -18.56 2.91 -1.10
CA ASP A 11 -19.91 3.47 -1.09
C ASP A 11 -19.92 4.91 -0.51
N ASP A 12 -19.10 5.19 0.50
CA ASP A 12 -18.93 6.53 1.09
C ASP A 12 -18.18 7.53 0.18
N TRP A 13 -17.67 7.12 -1.00
CA TRP A 13 -17.23 8.09 -2.02
C TRP A 13 -18.41 8.80 -2.68
N GLU A 14 -19.63 8.27 -2.54
CA GLU A 14 -20.88 8.89 -3.04
C GLU A 14 -20.79 9.34 -4.51
N THR A 15 -20.01 8.61 -5.32
CA THR A 15 -19.71 8.95 -6.71
C THR A 15 -20.18 7.82 -7.63
N GLU A 16 -20.94 8.19 -8.67
CA GLU A 16 -21.47 7.24 -9.67
C GLU A 16 -20.33 6.40 -10.29
N GLY A 17 -20.53 5.08 -10.35
CA GLY A 17 -19.55 4.13 -10.91
C GLY A 17 -18.43 3.73 -9.96
N TRP A 18 -18.43 4.24 -8.72
CA TRP A 18 -17.42 3.95 -7.71
C TRP A 18 -17.97 3.27 -6.46
N SER A 19 -19.23 2.82 -6.47
CA SER A 19 -19.72 1.99 -5.37
C SER A 19 -18.97 0.66 -5.31
N ALA A 20 -18.97 0.00 -4.16
CA ALA A 20 -18.32 -1.31 -4.05
C ALA A 20 -18.92 -2.35 -5.01
N ASN A 21 -20.20 -2.21 -5.39
CA ASN A 21 -20.83 -3.08 -6.38
C ASN A 21 -20.30 -2.80 -7.79
N ASP A 22 -20.11 -1.53 -8.15
CA ASP A 22 -19.57 -1.14 -9.46
C ASP A 22 -18.11 -1.58 -9.61
N LEU A 23 -17.35 -1.54 -8.51
CA LEU A 23 -15.92 -1.86 -8.51
C LEU A 23 -15.62 -3.36 -8.32
N LEU A 24 -16.53 -4.16 -7.73
CA LEU A 24 -16.31 -5.60 -7.52
C LEU A 24 -15.89 -6.36 -8.79
N PRO A 25 -16.52 -6.16 -9.96
CA PRO A 25 -16.05 -6.78 -11.21
C PRO A 25 -14.61 -6.41 -11.58
N LEU A 26 -14.19 -5.16 -11.31
CA LEU A 26 -12.82 -4.70 -11.55
C LEU A 26 -11.84 -5.31 -10.55
N MET A 27 -12.24 -5.45 -9.28
CA MET A 27 -11.47 -6.15 -8.26
C MET A 27 -11.25 -7.61 -8.65
N LYS A 28 -12.27 -8.31 -9.13
CA LYS A 28 -12.12 -9.68 -9.62
C LYS A 28 -11.27 -9.77 -10.88
N ARG A 29 -11.34 -8.77 -11.76
CA ARG A 29 -10.53 -8.76 -12.99
C ARG A 29 -9.03 -8.59 -12.73
N LEU A 30 -8.64 -7.98 -11.60
CA LEU A 30 -7.22 -7.74 -11.31
C LEU A 30 -6.48 -8.98 -10.82
N GLU A 31 -7.15 -9.87 -10.09
CA GLU A 31 -6.49 -10.92 -9.32
C GLU A 31 -6.69 -12.33 -9.88
N THR A 32 -5.68 -13.17 -9.64
CA THR A 32 -5.80 -14.63 -9.59
C THR A 32 -5.57 -15.04 -8.14
N TYR A 33 -6.65 -15.39 -7.45
CA TYR A 33 -6.68 -15.76 -6.05
C TYR A 33 -6.50 -17.27 -5.89
N HIS A 34 -5.46 -17.68 -5.16
CA HIS A 34 -5.02 -19.09 -5.05
C HIS A 34 -5.47 -19.79 -3.76
N LEU A 35 -6.12 -19.10 -2.83
CA LEU A 35 -6.53 -19.71 -1.56
C LEU A 35 -7.81 -20.53 -1.77
N THR A 36 -7.81 -21.74 -1.20
CA THR A 36 -8.83 -22.78 -1.42
C THR A 36 -9.56 -23.20 -0.15
N ASP A 37 -9.41 -22.43 0.93
CA ASP A 37 -10.13 -22.69 2.17
C ASP A 37 -11.66 -22.64 1.89
N PRO A 38 -12.42 -23.67 2.29
CA PRO A 38 -13.83 -23.79 1.95
C PRO A 38 -14.71 -22.72 2.60
N ASP A 39 -14.24 -22.04 3.65
CA ASP A 39 -14.96 -20.95 4.30
C ASP A 39 -14.77 -19.59 3.62
N ILE A 40 -13.93 -19.53 2.56
CA ILE A 40 -13.75 -18.35 1.72
C ILE A 40 -14.85 -18.31 0.65
N ASP A 41 -15.55 -17.18 0.54
CA ASP A 41 -16.48 -16.93 -0.56
C ASP A 41 -15.71 -16.58 -1.85
N GLN A 42 -15.45 -17.62 -2.64
CA GLN A 42 -14.77 -17.53 -3.92
C GLN A 42 -15.50 -16.61 -4.93
N SER A 43 -16.81 -16.33 -4.75
CA SER A 43 -17.55 -15.45 -5.65
C SER A 43 -17.08 -13.99 -5.58
N LEU A 44 -16.41 -13.61 -4.49
CA LEU A 44 -15.87 -12.27 -4.24
C LEU A 44 -14.46 -12.07 -4.79
N HIS A 45 -13.84 -13.13 -5.33
CA HIS A 45 -12.46 -13.14 -5.80
C HIS A 45 -12.34 -13.40 -7.31
N GLY A 46 -11.22 -12.95 -7.86
CA GLY A 46 -10.81 -13.22 -9.23
C GLY A 46 -9.93 -14.46 -9.37
N HIS A 47 -9.99 -15.16 -10.50
CA HIS A 47 -9.18 -16.36 -10.76
C HIS A 47 -8.43 -16.35 -12.10
N ASP A 48 -8.55 -15.25 -12.85
CA ASP A 48 -7.97 -15.12 -14.20
C ASP A 48 -7.20 -13.80 -14.39
N GLY A 49 -7.14 -12.97 -13.35
CA GLY A 49 -6.46 -11.67 -13.39
C GLY A 49 -4.93 -11.79 -13.29
N PRO A 50 -4.18 -10.80 -13.79
CA PRO A 50 -2.72 -10.92 -13.91
C PRO A 50 -1.97 -10.87 -12.56
N VAL A 51 -2.61 -10.45 -11.47
CA VAL A 51 -1.96 -10.31 -10.16
C VAL A 51 -2.23 -11.54 -9.30
N HIS A 52 -1.21 -12.35 -9.02
CA HIS A 52 -1.37 -13.54 -8.20
C HIS A 52 -1.45 -13.21 -6.70
N VAL A 53 -2.40 -13.81 -6.00
CA VAL A 53 -2.58 -13.68 -4.55
C VAL A 53 -2.48 -15.07 -3.91
N SER A 54 -1.46 -15.28 -3.08
CA SER A 54 -1.20 -16.56 -2.42
C SER A 54 -0.57 -16.38 -1.04
N HIS A 55 -0.29 -17.48 -0.33
CA HIS A 55 0.52 -17.43 0.90
C HIS A 55 2.04 -17.30 0.63
N GLY A 56 2.47 -17.36 -0.63
CA GLY A 56 3.88 -17.43 -1.02
C GLY A 56 4.44 -18.86 -0.90
N THR A 57 5.76 -18.98 -0.95
CA THR A 57 6.46 -20.28 -0.84
C THR A 57 6.75 -20.70 0.61
N TYR A 58 6.52 -19.80 1.57
CA TYR A 58 6.69 -20.06 2.99
C TYR A 58 5.62 -19.34 3.82
N PHE A 59 5.20 -19.98 4.91
CA PHE A 59 4.23 -19.48 5.87
C PHE A 59 4.62 -20.00 7.28
N ALA A 60 4.81 -19.10 8.25
CA ALA A 60 5.17 -19.44 9.62
C ALA A 60 3.93 -19.91 10.41
N GLU A 61 3.47 -21.12 10.13
CA GLU A 61 2.21 -21.67 10.66
C GLU A 61 2.17 -21.66 12.20
N ASP A 62 3.25 -22.06 12.88
CA ASP A 62 3.33 -22.06 14.35
C ASP A 62 3.09 -20.64 14.92
N ALA A 63 3.67 -19.62 14.29
CA ALA A 63 3.57 -18.25 14.74
C ALA A 63 2.16 -17.67 14.52
N ALA A 64 1.54 -18.00 13.38
CA ALA A 64 0.16 -17.61 13.11
C ALA A 64 -0.82 -18.29 14.08
N GLN A 65 -0.64 -19.59 14.34
CA GLN A 65 -1.49 -20.34 15.28
C GLN A 65 -1.36 -19.84 16.72
N ASP A 66 -0.16 -19.47 17.15
CA ASP A 66 0.05 -18.89 18.49
C ASP A 66 -0.67 -17.54 18.62
N LEU A 67 -0.59 -16.69 17.60
CA LEU A 67 -1.35 -15.44 17.56
C LEU A 67 -2.86 -15.69 17.61
N PHE A 68 -3.38 -16.67 16.86
CA PHE A 68 -4.82 -16.97 16.86
C PHE A 68 -5.30 -17.51 18.21
N LYS A 69 -4.49 -18.30 18.93
CA LYS A 69 -4.80 -18.70 20.31
C LYS A 69 -4.91 -17.49 21.23
N ALA A 70 -4.00 -16.52 21.10
CA ALA A 70 -4.06 -15.28 21.87
C ALA A 70 -5.27 -14.41 21.48
N ALA A 71 -5.62 -14.33 20.20
CA ALA A 71 -6.81 -13.62 19.72
C ALA A 71 -8.10 -14.23 20.32
N ILE A 72 -8.26 -15.55 20.25
CA ILE A 72 -9.40 -16.27 20.85
C ILE A 72 -9.45 -16.04 22.37
N ALA A 73 -8.31 -16.13 23.06
CA ALA A 73 -8.24 -15.91 24.50
C ALA A 73 -8.60 -14.47 24.92
N THR A 74 -8.56 -13.51 23.99
CA THR A 74 -8.95 -12.11 24.18
C THR A 74 -10.32 -11.78 23.60
N GLY A 75 -11.10 -12.80 23.21
CA GLY A 75 -12.49 -12.64 22.77
C GLY A 75 -12.67 -12.32 21.29
N HIS A 76 -11.64 -12.47 20.46
CA HIS A 76 -11.73 -12.28 19.01
C HIS A 76 -12.00 -13.60 18.28
N GLU A 77 -12.71 -13.51 17.16
CA GLU A 77 -12.95 -14.66 16.27
C GLU A 77 -11.88 -14.76 15.18
N ILE A 78 -11.74 -15.98 14.62
CA ILE A 78 -10.87 -16.24 13.48
C ILE A 78 -11.74 -16.49 12.24
N THR A 79 -11.40 -15.85 11.13
CA THR A 79 -12.04 -16.04 9.82
C THR A 79 -11.05 -16.60 8.80
N ALA A 80 -11.55 -17.31 7.80
CA ALA A 80 -10.76 -17.76 6.66
C ALA A 80 -10.38 -16.58 5.74
N ASP A 81 -11.25 -15.57 5.62
CA ASP A 81 -10.99 -14.37 4.83
C ASP A 81 -11.51 -13.10 5.50
N ALA A 82 -10.60 -12.20 5.84
CA ALA A 82 -10.93 -10.86 6.34
C ALA A 82 -11.03 -9.81 5.22
N GLN A 83 -10.87 -10.21 3.95
CA GLN A 83 -10.78 -9.34 2.76
C GLN A 83 -12.02 -9.49 1.84
N ASP A 84 -13.17 -9.83 2.42
CA ASP A 84 -14.41 -10.20 1.75
C ASP A 84 -15.32 -9.01 1.36
N LEU A 85 -14.88 -7.75 1.53
CA LEU A 85 -15.65 -6.54 1.23
C LEU A 85 -17.04 -6.45 1.92
N HIS A 86 -17.32 -7.25 2.95
CA HIS A 86 -18.69 -7.54 3.35
C HIS A 86 -19.53 -6.29 3.67
N LYS A 87 -20.80 -6.29 3.22
CA LYS A 87 -21.77 -5.18 3.38
C LYS A 87 -22.84 -5.42 4.44
N ASP A 88 -23.07 -6.65 4.90
CA ASP A 88 -24.23 -6.97 5.75
C ASP A 88 -23.87 -7.28 7.21
N ILE A 89 -24.74 -6.88 8.13
CA ILE A 89 -24.56 -6.93 9.58
C ILE A 89 -24.89 -8.31 10.17
N ARG A 90 -25.36 -9.25 9.34
CA ARG A 90 -25.90 -10.56 9.78
C ARG A 90 -24.84 -11.67 9.92
N GLY A 91 -23.58 -11.29 10.02
CA GLY A 91 -22.46 -12.19 10.25
C GLY A 91 -21.17 -11.47 9.89
N LEU A 92 -20.61 -10.72 10.83
CA LEU A 92 -19.34 -10.00 10.66
C LEU A 92 -18.20 -11.00 10.48
N LYS A 93 -17.91 -11.42 9.24
CA LYS A 93 -16.76 -12.30 8.97
C LYS A 93 -15.48 -11.55 8.64
N GLY A 94 -15.55 -10.25 8.34
CA GLY A 94 -14.39 -9.46 7.90
C GLY A 94 -13.85 -8.43 8.91
N VAL A 95 -14.57 -8.09 9.98
CA VAL A 95 -14.18 -7.07 10.98
C VAL A 95 -14.49 -7.54 12.40
N GLY A 96 -13.65 -7.18 13.36
CA GLY A 96 -13.63 -7.73 14.71
C GLY A 96 -12.91 -9.10 14.79
N VAL A 97 -12.15 -9.45 13.74
CA VAL A 97 -11.63 -10.81 13.52
C VAL A 97 -10.14 -10.79 13.20
N PHE A 98 -9.53 -11.96 13.37
CA PHE A 98 -8.19 -12.28 12.88
C PHE A 98 -8.27 -13.28 11.71
N SER A 99 -7.32 -13.23 10.78
CA SER A 99 -7.25 -14.18 9.67
C SER A 99 -5.82 -14.47 9.26
N LYS A 100 -5.61 -15.56 8.51
CA LYS A 100 -4.38 -15.72 7.74
C LYS A 100 -4.28 -14.59 6.71
N TRP A 101 -3.07 -14.09 6.46
CA TRP A 101 -2.83 -12.99 5.53
C TRP A 101 -2.24 -13.50 4.22
N ALA A 102 -3.01 -13.36 3.14
CA ALA A 102 -2.51 -13.57 1.79
C ALA A 102 -1.55 -12.44 1.37
N LYS A 103 -0.82 -12.66 0.27
CA LYS A 103 0.28 -11.83 -0.18
C LYS A 103 0.21 -11.65 -1.70
N TYR A 104 0.69 -10.50 -2.19
CA TYR A 104 0.98 -10.26 -3.61
C TYR A 104 2.28 -10.97 -4.01
N ILE A 105 2.28 -12.30 -3.86
CA ILE A 105 3.38 -13.20 -4.17
C ILE A 105 2.75 -14.38 -4.93
N SER A 106 3.33 -14.76 -6.07
CA SER A 106 2.87 -15.92 -6.81
C SER A 106 3.18 -17.23 -6.07
N PRO A 107 2.54 -18.35 -6.43
CA PRO A 107 2.88 -19.66 -5.88
C PRO A 107 4.37 -20.02 -6.02
N GLU A 108 5.08 -19.45 -7.00
CA GLU A 108 6.51 -19.64 -7.24
C GLU A 108 7.41 -18.68 -6.45
N GLY A 109 6.83 -17.89 -5.53
CA GLY A 109 7.60 -17.02 -4.63
C GLY A 109 8.01 -15.68 -5.26
N LYS A 110 7.43 -15.29 -6.40
CA LYS A 110 7.74 -14.02 -7.06
C LYS A 110 6.79 -12.91 -6.65
N ARG A 111 7.34 -11.75 -6.32
CA ARG A 111 6.56 -10.52 -6.11
C ARG A 111 5.66 -10.24 -7.31
N GLN A 112 4.43 -9.82 -7.04
CA GLN A 112 3.46 -9.43 -8.05
C GLN A 112 3.35 -7.90 -8.11
N ASP A 113 4.28 -7.27 -8.81
CA ASP A 113 4.23 -5.82 -9.06
C ASP A 113 3.46 -5.48 -10.35
N ALA A 114 2.93 -4.26 -10.41
CA ALA A 114 2.11 -3.80 -11.53
C ALA A 114 2.86 -3.79 -12.89
N ALA A 115 4.17 -3.56 -12.90
CA ALA A 115 4.93 -3.51 -14.15
C ALA A 115 5.07 -4.92 -14.76
N HIS A 116 5.43 -5.92 -13.96
CA HIS A 116 5.54 -7.32 -14.41
C HIS A 116 4.19 -7.97 -14.71
N THR A 117 3.11 -7.50 -14.11
CA THR A 117 1.76 -8.06 -14.31
C THR A 117 1.00 -7.39 -15.46
N TYR A 118 1.22 -6.09 -15.73
CA TYR A 118 0.48 -5.37 -16.78
C TYR A 118 1.31 -4.86 -17.95
N ILE A 119 2.57 -4.42 -17.75
CA ILE A 119 3.34 -3.72 -18.78
C ILE A 119 4.30 -4.65 -19.51
N HIS A 120 5.14 -5.37 -18.77
CA HIS A 120 6.17 -6.24 -19.35
C HIS A 120 5.59 -7.36 -20.23
N PRO A 121 4.48 -8.04 -19.87
CA PRO A 121 3.88 -9.05 -20.74
C PRO A 121 3.43 -8.47 -22.09
N LEU A 122 2.84 -7.27 -22.10
CA LEU A 122 2.42 -6.60 -23.33
C LEU A 122 3.62 -6.25 -24.21
N MET A 123 4.70 -5.74 -23.62
CA MET A 123 5.93 -5.43 -24.36
C MET A 123 6.61 -6.69 -24.91
N GLN A 124 6.62 -7.78 -24.14
CA GLN A 124 7.26 -9.05 -24.52
C GLN A 124 6.46 -9.83 -25.56
N SER A 125 5.14 -9.69 -25.59
CA SER A 125 4.27 -10.40 -26.55
C SER A 125 4.56 -10.04 -28.02
N GLY A 126 5.06 -8.83 -28.27
CA GLY A 126 5.18 -8.26 -29.62
C GLY A 126 3.88 -7.73 -30.21
N ASP A 127 2.73 -7.98 -29.58
CA ASP A 127 1.40 -7.54 -30.05
C ASP A 127 1.16 -6.03 -29.84
N TYR A 128 1.99 -5.38 -29.01
CA TYR A 128 1.86 -3.97 -28.64
C TYR A 128 3.11 -3.16 -29.04
N PRO A 129 3.47 -3.08 -30.34
CA PRO A 129 4.70 -2.41 -30.79
C PRO A 129 4.72 -0.89 -30.54
N ASN A 130 3.56 -0.29 -30.22
CA ASN A 130 3.41 1.14 -29.93
C ASN A 130 3.37 1.45 -28.42
N LEU A 131 3.63 0.46 -27.56
CA LEU A 131 3.80 0.66 -26.12
C LEU A 131 5.26 1.02 -25.84
N HIS A 132 5.49 2.26 -25.42
CA HIS A 132 6.82 2.76 -25.10
C HIS A 132 6.96 2.94 -23.58
N LEU A 133 8.06 2.44 -23.02
CA LEU A 133 8.43 2.63 -21.62
C LEU A 133 9.67 3.51 -21.55
N LEU A 134 9.52 4.69 -20.94
CA LEU A 134 10.62 5.62 -20.71
C LEU A 134 10.90 5.69 -19.19
N LEU A 135 11.99 5.05 -18.78
CA LEU A 135 12.42 5.02 -17.39
C LEU A 135 13.32 6.22 -17.06
N GLU A 136 13.61 6.39 -15.76
CA GLU A 136 14.61 7.36 -15.25
C GLU A 136 14.35 8.80 -15.71
N SER A 137 13.08 9.11 -15.97
CA SER A 137 12.62 10.37 -16.55
C SER A 137 11.56 10.97 -15.63
N LYS A 138 11.92 12.06 -14.94
CA LYS A 138 11.05 12.72 -13.98
C LYS A 138 10.19 13.75 -14.72
N VAL A 139 8.88 13.52 -14.77
CA VAL A 139 7.92 14.49 -15.32
C VAL A 139 7.92 15.75 -14.46
N THR A 140 8.14 16.90 -15.09
CA THR A 140 8.18 18.20 -14.41
C THR A 140 6.79 18.83 -14.37
N ARG A 141 6.10 18.85 -15.51
CA ARG A 141 4.77 19.45 -15.71
C ARG A 141 4.06 18.89 -16.95
N VAL A 142 2.76 19.10 -16.98
CA VAL A 142 1.87 18.94 -18.13
C VAL A 142 1.94 20.20 -18.98
N LEU A 143 1.90 20.02 -20.30
CA LEU A 143 1.83 21.11 -21.28
C LEU A 143 0.36 21.31 -21.67
N PHE A 144 -0.08 22.57 -21.72
CA PHE A 144 -1.43 22.96 -22.15
C PHE A 144 -1.37 23.79 -23.43
N ASP A 145 -2.34 23.59 -24.32
CA ASP A 145 -2.56 24.48 -25.47
C ASP A 145 -3.37 25.73 -25.09
N ASP A 146 -3.58 26.65 -26.04
CA ASP A 146 -4.29 27.92 -25.83
C ASP A 146 -5.74 27.74 -25.34
N HIS A 147 -6.31 26.55 -25.50
CA HIS A 147 -7.65 26.19 -25.04
C HIS A 147 -7.65 25.41 -23.72
N LYS A 148 -6.52 25.40 -23.01
CA LYS A 148 -6.31 24.65 -21.75
C LYS A 148 -6.51 23.14 -21.89
N ARG A 149 -6.31 22.59 -23.10
CA ARG A 149 -6.28 21.14 -23.29
C ARG A 149 -4.86 20.63 -23.08
N ALA A 150 -4.72 19.55 -22.31
CA ALA A 150 -3.43 18.89 -22.12
C ALA A 150 -2.91 18.37 -23.46
N SER A 151 -1.73 18.85 -23.86
CA SER A 151 -1.12 18.64 -25.18
C SER A 151 0.18 17.84 -25.13
N GLY A 152 0.68 17.54 -23.94
CA GLY A 152 1.91 16.77 -23.74
C GLY A 152 2.42 16.86 -22.31
N VAL A 153 3.63 16.36 -22.10
CA VAL A 153 4.36 16.46 -20.85
C VAL A 153 5.79 16.92 -21.10
N GLU A 154 6.36 17.57 -20.10
CA GLU A 154 7.76 17.91 -20.02
C GLU A 154 8.42 17.04 -18.95
N TYR A 155 9.64 16.57 -19.20
CA TYR A 155 10.40 15.74 -18.27
C TYR A 155 11.89 16.06 -18.32
N ILE A 156 12.60 15.71 -17.24
CA ILE A 156 14.06 15.77 -17.18
C ILE A 156 14.64 14.38 -16.87
N PRO A 157 15.87 14.08 -17.30
CA PRO A 157 16.58 12.87 -16.86
C PRO A 157 16.79 12.88 -15.34
N THR A 158 16.75 11.71 -14.71
CA THR A 158 17.02 11.55 -13.27
C THR A 158 18.50 11.21 -13.07
N PRO A 159 19.37 12.15 -12.62
CA PRO A 159 20.82 11.97 -12.68
C PRO A 159 21.35 10.80 -11.86
N SER A 160 20.71 10.48 -10.72
CA SER A 160 21.11 9.37 -9.83
C SER A 160 20.89 7.98 -10.43
N SER A 161 20.19 7.89 -11.55
CA SER A 161 19.84 6.61 -12.20
C SER A 161 20.43 6.48 -13.60
N GLN A 162 20.93 7.58 -14.19
CA GLN A 162 21.54 7.52 -15.52
C GLN A 162 22.90 6.80 -15.50
N PRO A 163 23.24 6.03 -16.54
CA PRO A 163 24.59 5.49 -16.71
C PRO A 163 25.63 6.61 -16.66
N VAL A 164 26.78 6.35 -16.04
CA VAL A 164 27.94 7.25 -16.07
C VAL A 164 28.31 7.53 -17.53
N GLY A 165 28.07 8.75 -18.01
CA GLY A 165 28.24 9.16 -19.41
C GLY A 165 26.96 9.53 -20.16
N GLY A 166 25.78 9.45 -19.51
CA GLY A 166 24.51 9.97 -20.03
C GLY A 166 24.48 11.49 -20.18
N VAL A 167 23.53 12.00 -20.95
CA VAL A 167 23.35 13.43 -21.27
C VAL A 167 23.31 14.25 -19.96
N ASN A 168 24.39 14.97 -19.66
CA ASN A 168 24.52 15.92 -18.55
C ASN A 168 23.72 17.22 -18.80
N GLY A 169 22.51 17.08 -19.34
CA GLY A 169 21.63 18.20 -19.64
C GLY A 169 20.55 18.33 -18.58
N THR A 170 20.46 19.50 -17.96
CA THR A 170 19.27 19.93 -17.20
C THR A 170 18.13 20.40 -18.10
N GLU A 171 18.36 20.44 -19.43
CA GLU A 171 17.39 20.91 -20.40
C GLU A 171 16.17 19.97 -20.46
N PRO A 172 14.94 20.48 -20.29
CA PRO A 172 13.75 19.66 -20.33
C PRO A 172 13.45 19.09 -21.73
N PHE A 173 13.03 17.84 -21.77
CA PHE A 173 12.50 17.18 -22.96
C PHE A 173 10.97 17.25 -22.97
N GLN A 174 10.37 17.20 -24.16
CA GLN A 174 8.91 17.23 -24.32
C GLN A 174 8.39 16.05 -25.14
N VAL A 175 7.27 15.48 -24.69
CA VAL A 175 6.50 14.47 -25.42
C VAL A 175 5.09 14.99 -25.63
N LYS A 176 4.65 15.08 -26.89
CA LYS A 176 3.30 15.54 -27.24
C LYS A 176 2.28 14.42 -27.17
N ALA A 177 1.09 14.72 -26.68
CA ALA A 177 -0.04 13.81 -26.60
C ALA A 177 -1.15 14.25 -27.55
N LYS A 178 -1.59 13.35 -28.45
CA LYS A 178 -2.68 13.65 -29.40
C LYS A 178 -4.07 13.59 -28.75
N ARG A 179 -4.24 12.70 -27.76
CA ARG A 179 -5.55 12.35 -27.18
C ARG A 179 -5.66 12.64 -25.69
N MET A 180 -4.72 12.15 -24.88
CA MET A 180 -4.86 12.14 -23.44
C MET A 180 -3.50 12.21 -22.75
N VAL A 181 -3.47 12.89 -21.61
CA VAL A 181 -2.40 12.84 -20.61
C VAL A 181 -3.03 12.32 -19.33
N VAL A 182 -2.44 11.28 -18.74
CA VAL A 182 -2.86 10.71 -17.45
C VAL A 182 -1.72 10.94 -16.47
N VAL A 183 -2.00 11.56 -15.32
CA VAL A 183 -1.01 11.80 -14.27
C VAL A 183 -1.21 10.78 -13.16
N SER A 184 -0.31 9.80 -13.10
CA SER A 184 -0.33 8.72 -12.10
C SER A 184 0.94 8.73 -11.25
N ALA A 185 1.34 9.91 -10.75
CA ALA A 185 2.58 10.10 -10.02
C ALA A 185 2.44 9.87 -8.49
N GLY A 186 1.36 9.22 -8.06
CA GLY A 186 1.04 8.96 -6.65
C GLY A 186 0.54 10.18 -5.88
N ALA A 187 0.08 9.97 -4.64
CA ALA A 187 -0.50 11.03 -3.80
C ALA A 187 0.48 12.18 -3.50
N LEU A 188 1.78 11.89 -3.40
CA LEU A 188 2.81 12.89 -3.14
C LEU A 188 3.41 13.51 -4.41
N GLY A 189 3.36 12.81 -5.56
CA GLY A 189 3.94 13.31 -6.80
C GLY A 189 2.97 14.07 -7.69
N THR A 190 1.71 13.62 -7.73
CA THR A 190 0.68 14.18 -8.62
C THR A 190 0.36 15.64 -8.33
N PRO A 191 0.13 16.08 -7.06
CA PRO A 191 -0.12 17.48 -6.76
C PRO A 191 1.02 18.39 -7.24
N SER A 192 2.26 18.01 -6.94
CA SER A 192 3.45 18.74 -7.38
C SER A 192 3.57 18.88 -8.91
N VAL A 193 3.21 17.83 -9.67
CA VAL A 193 3.17 17.92 -11.14
C VAL A 193 2.07 18.89 -11.58
N LEU A 194 0.86 18.80 -11.01
CA LEU A 194 -0.25 19.69 -11.34
C LEU A 194 0.06 21.15 -11.03
N GLU A 195 0.61 21.44 -9.85
CA GLU A 195 0.97 22.81 -9.44
C GLU A 195 2.03 23.41 -10.39
N ARG A 196 3.10 22.67 -10.71
CA ARG A 196 4.10 23.13 -11.71
C ARG A 196 3.52 23.28 -13.12
N SER A 197 2.35 22.68 -13.38
CA SER A 197 1.61 22.83 -14.63
C SER A 197 0.64 24.01 -14.64
N GLY A 198 0.52 24.74 -13.52
CA GLY A 198 -0.45 25.83 -13.35
C GLY A 198 -1.84 25.36 -12.92
N VAL A 199 -1.98 24.16 -12.37
CA VAL A 199 -3.23 23.60 -11.84
C VAL A 199 -3.09 23.41 -10.34
N GLY A 200 -3.68 24.31 -9.55
CA GLY A 200 -3.59 24.31 -8.10
C GLY A 200 -4.08 25.62 -7.49
N SER A 201 -3.83 25.85 -6.20
CA SER A 201 -4.20 27.10 -5.53
C SER A 201 -3.54 28.30 -6.23
N LYS A 202 -4.36 29.24 -6.71
CA LYS A 202 -3.86 30.48 -7.32
C LYS A 202 -2.82 31.20 -6.46
N GLU A 203 -2.99 31.22 -5.14
CA GLU A 203 -2.05 31.86 -4.22
C GLU A 203 -0.66 31.19 -4.24
N VAL A 204 -0.63 29.85 -4.24
CA VAL A 204 0.62 29.07 -4.34
C VAL A 204 1.31 29.32 -5.69
N LEU A 205 0.54 29.29 -6.77
CA LEU A 205 1.04 29.44 -8.14
C LEU A 205 1.61 30.84 -8.39
N GLU A 206 0.90 31.89 -7.96
CA GLU A 206 1.32 33.28 -8.15
C GLU A 206 2.61 33.60 -7.37
N LYS A 207 2.79 33.03 -6.16
CA LYS A 207 4.03 33.19 -5.36
C LYS A 207 5.28 32.66 -6.07
N LEU A 208 5.12 31.71 -7.00
CA LEU A 208 6.21 31.07 -7.74
C LEU A 208 6.31 31.55 -9.20
N ASP A 209 5.54 32.59 -9.57
CA ASP A 209 5.40 33.09 -10.94
C ASP A 209 5.04 31.96 -11.92
N ILE A 210 4.07 31.11 -11.56
CA ILE A 210 3.53 30.06 -12.42
C ILE A 210 2.18 30.56 -13.01
N PRO A 211 2.03 30.62 -14.34
CA PRO A 211 0.76 31.01 -14.95
C PRO A 211 -0.37 30.05 -14.55
N VAL A 212 -1.49 30.61 -14.08
CA VAL A 212 -2.65 29.83 -13.64
C VAL A 212 -3.42 29.32 -14.85
N VAL A 213 -3.40 28.00 -15.05
CA VAL A 213 -4.25 27.28 -16.00
C VAL A 213 -5.62 27.05 -15.37
N SER A 214 -5.67 26.55 -14.14
CA SER A 214 -6.90 26.35 -13.38
C SER A 214 -6.64 26.57 -11.89
N ASP A 215 -7.50 27.38 -11.26
CA ASP A 215 -7.48 27.62 -9.82
C ASP A 215 -8.24 26.49 -9.12
N LEU A 216 -7.51 25.56 -8.51
CA LEU A 216 -8.04 24.43 -7.76
C LEU A 216 -7.33 24.39 -6.40
N PRO A 217 -7.88 25.06 -5.37
CA PRO A 217 -7.18 25.26 -4.11
C PRO A 217 -6.86 23.96 -3.37
N ASP A 218 -7.66 22.91 -3.56
CA ASP A 218 -7.49 21.62 -2.87
C ASP A 218 -6.39 20.73 -3.48
N VAL A 219 -5.72 21.15 -4.56
CA VAL A 219 -4.56 20.40 -5.09
C VAL A 219 -3.41 20.49 -4.10
N GLY A 220 -3.02 19.35 -3.55
CA GLY A 220 -1.98 19.26 -2.51
C GLY A 220 -2.54 19.14 -1.10
N GLU A 221 -3.83 19.43 -0.92
CA GLU A 221 -4.51 19.41 0.37
C GLU A 221 -5.06 18.03 0.72
N ASN A 222 -5.56 17.89 1.96
CA ASN A 222 -6.28 16.71 2.45
C ASN A 222 -5.48 15.40 2.32
N TYR A 223 -4.15 15.48 2.54
CA TYR A 223 -3.30 14.28 2.65
C TYR A 223 -3.81 13.38 3.77
N GLN A 224 -3.88 12.10 3.46
CA GLN A 224 -4.36 11.04 4.36
C GLN A 224 -3.43 9.85 4.22
N ASP A 225 -3.13 9.21 5.36
CA ASP A 225 -2.33 7.99 5.43
C ASP A 225 -2.78 7.16 6.64
N HIS A 226 -2.37 5.92 6.74
CA HIS A 226 -2.54 5.13 7.95
C HIS A 226 -1.38 5.38 8.93
N HIS A 227 -1.69 5.69 10.19
CA HIS A 227 -0.65 5.95 11.18
C HIS A 227 -0.15 4.64 11.80
N LEU A 228 1.05 4.20 11.42
CA LEU A 228 1.65 2.94 11.86
C LEU A 228 2.49 3.09 13.13
N VAL A 229 2.26 2.19 14.08
CA VAL A 229 3.13 1.96 15.25
C VAL A 229 3.61 0.52 15.27
N LEU A 230 4.89 0.32 15.60
CA LEU A 230 5.55 -0.98 15.63
C LEU A 230 5.95 -1.33 17.06
N TYR A 231 5.50 -2.48 17.55
CA TYR A 231 5.79 -3.02 18.87
C TYR A 231 6.60 -4.31 18.76
N PRO A 232 7.93 -4.28 18.93
CA PRO A 232 8.77 -5.47 18.87
C PRO A 232 8.73 -6.27 20.19
N TYR A 233 8.63 -7.58 20.08
CA TYR A 233 8.66 -8.55 21.18
C TYR A 233 9.71 -9.61 20.92
N LYS A 234 10.36 -10.10 21.98
CA LYS A 234 11.20 -11.29 21.91
C LYS A 234 10.30 -12.51 21.73
N THR A 235 10.70 -13.42 20.85
CA THR A 235 9.98 -14.67 20.63
C THR A 235 10.89 -15.88 20.83
N SER A 236 10.27 -17.04 21.03
CA SER A 236 10.92 -18.35 21.08
C SER A 236 10.89 -19.10 19.74
N LEU A 237 10.34 -18.47 18.69
CA LEU A 237 10.42 -18.97 17.32
C LEU A 237 11.88 -19.23 16.93
N LYS A 238 12.07 -20.21 16.05
CA LYS A 238 13.40 -20.61 15.57
C LYS A 238 13.90 -19.67 14.47
N PRO A 239 15.22 -19.60 14.20
CA PRO A 239 15.79 -18.76 13.15
C PRO A 239 15.21 -18.97 11.75
N GLU A 240 14.74 -20.18 11.45
CA GLU A 240 14.06 -20.54 10.19
C GLU A 240 12.58 -20.13 10.13
N GLN A 241 12.04 -19.54 11.21
CA GLN A 241 10.65 -19.09 11.34
C GLN A 241 10.53 -17.56 11.42
N THR A 242 11.64 -16.84 11.31
CA THR A 242 11.68 -15.37 11.31
C THR A 242 12.59 -14.86 10.19
N LEU A 243 12.45 -13.59 9.84
CA LEU A 243 13.34 -12.90 8.91
C LEU A 243 14.57 -12.29 9.59
N ASP A 244 14.71 -12.41 10.92
CA ASP A 244 15.82 -11.77 11.64
C ASP A 244 17.19 -12.25 11.15
N GLY A 245 17.31 -13.52 10.73
CA GLY A 245 18.54 -14.05 10.14
C GLY A 245 18.97 -13.30 8.88
N LEU A 246 18.02 -13.04 7.97
CA LEU A 246 18.28 -12.30 6.73
C LEU A 246 18.53 -10.81 7.03
N LEU A 247 17.69 -10.20 7.87
CA LEU A 247 17.79 -8.77 8.19
C LEU A 247 19.08 -8.42 8.94
N SER A 248 19.57 -9.32 9.79
CA SER A 248 20.83 -9.12 10.52
C SER A 248 22.07 -9.54 9.73
N GLY A 249 21.91 -10.13 8.54
CA GLY A 249 23.01 -10.72 7.76
C GLY A 249 23.61 -12.00 8.36
N ARG A 250 22.95 -12.64 9.34
CA ARG A 250 23.37 -13.95 9.88
C ARG A 250 23.11 -15.09 8.88
N LYS A 251 22.12 -14.88 8.01
CA LYS A 251 21.81 -15.72 6.86
C LYS A 251 22.15 -14.93 5.61
N ASP A 252 23.02 -15.48 4.77
CA ASP A 252 23.44 -14.82 3.54
C ASP A 252 22.30 -14.83 2.51
N PHE A 253 21.98 -13.66 1.95
CA PHE A 253 20.89 -13.50 1.00
C PHE A 253 21.22 -14.12 -0.37
N GLY A 254 22.47 -14.01 -0.82
CA GLY A 254 22.92 -14.55 -2.11
C GLY A 254 22.91 -16.08 -2.13
N GLU A 255 23.41 -16.69 -1.05
CA GLU A 255 23.34 -18.14 -0.83
C GLU A 255 21.89 -18.61 -0.73
N SER A 256 21.03 -17.87 -0.03
CA SER A 256 19.60 -18.17 0.06
C SER A 256 18.92 -18.17 -1.32
N ILE A 257 19.31 -17.26 -2.22
CA ILE A 257 18.82 -17.26 -3.62
C ILE A 257 19.29 -18.51 -4.36
N GLN A 258 20.59 -18.83 -4.27
CA GLN A 258 21.17 -20.00 -4.97
C GLN A 258 20.51 -21.31 -4.52
N ASN A 259 20.22 -21.42 -3.23
CA ASN A 259 19.56 -22.58 -2.63
C ASN A 259 18.04 -22.59 -2.81
N GLN A 260 17.47 -21.59 -3.52
CA GLN A 260 16.03 -21.43 -3.72
C GLN A 260 15.24 -21.49 -2.41
N ASP A 261 15.75 -20.82 -1.38
CA ASP A 261 15.18 -20.90 -0.05
C ASP A 261 13.71 -20.41 -0.06
N PRO A 262 12.74 -21.25 0.37
CA PRO A 262 11.33 -20.90 0.32
C PRO A 262 10.99 -19.65 1.15
N MET A 263 11.81 -19.29 2.13
CA MET A 263 11.66 -18.07 2.94
C MET A 263 11.79 -16.78 2.12
N LEU A 264 12.40 -16.83 0.93
CA LEU A 264 12.53 -15.65 0.06
C LEU A 264 11.24 -15.30 -0.70
N GLY A 265 10.31 -16.25 -0.85
CA GLY A 265 8.96 -15.99 -1.36
C GLY A 265 7.97 -15.66 -0.23
N TRP A 266 8.44 -15.04 0.84
CA TRP A 266 7.67 -14.64 2.01
C TRP A 266 8.00 -13.21 2.42
N ASN A 267 7.03 -12.51 3.01
CA ASN A 267 7.22 -11.13 3.48
C ASN A 267 7.32 -11.02 5.01
N GLY A 268 7.33 -12.14 5.73
CA GLY A 268 7.39 -12.15 7.20
C GLY A 268 6.04 -11.99 7.89
N ILE A 269 4.92 -11.84 7.16
CA ILE A 269 3.62 -11.46 7.73
C ILE A 269 2.56 -12.47 7.31
N ASP A 270 2.07 -13.23 8.28
CA ASP A 270 1.19 -14.39 8.02
C ASP A 270 -0.21 -14.26 8.61
N ALA A 271 -0.43 -13.29 9.49
CA ALA A 271 -1.71 -13.09 10.15
C ALA A 271 -2.04 -11.60 10.26
N CYS A 272 -3.33 -11.30 10.11
CA CYS A 272 -3.90 -9.97 10.09
C CYS A 272 -5.07 -9.86 11.06
N SER A 273 -5.45 -8.63 11.41
CA SER A 273 -6.75 -8.36 11.99
C SER A 273 -7.31 -7.02 11.55
N LYS A 274 -8.63 -6.91 11.64
CA LYS A 274 -9.38 -5.67 11.47
C LYS A 274 -10.17 -5.47 12.78
N ILE A 275 -9.73 -4.58 13.66
CA ILE A 275 -10.22 -4.46 15.03
C ILE A 275 -11.30 -3.39 15.14
N ARG A 276 -12.34 -3.68 15.93
CA ARG A 276 -13.31 -2.72 16.43
C ARG A 276 -13.39 -2.81 17.95
N PRO A 277 -13.46 -1.68 18.66
CA PRO A 277 -13.61 -1.69 20.11
C PRO A 277 -15.01 -2.15 20.52
N THR A 278 -15.09 -2.77 21.69
CA THR A 278 -16.33 -3.05 22.42
C THR A 278 -16.96 -1.76 22.96
N ASN A 279 -18.24 -1.82 23.37
CA ASN A 279 -18.90 -0.67 24.00
C ASN A 279 -18.18 -0.19 25.26
N GLU A 280 -17.63 -1.11 26.06
CA GLU A 280 -16.86 -0.76 27.26
C GLU A 280 -15.57 -0.01 26.90
N GLU A 281 -14.84 -0.47 25.89
CA GLU A 281 -13.62 0.18 25.40
C GLU A 281 -13.90 1.56 24.80
N ILE A 282 -15.01 1.73 24.08
CA ILE A 282 -15.42 3.04 23.53
C ILE A 282 -15.65 4.06 24.64
N GLU A 283 -16.38 3.68 25.70
CA GLU A 283 -16.59 4.57 26.85
C GLU A 283 -15.27 4.87 27.58
N ALA A 284 -14.35 3.90 27.67
CA ALA A 284 -13.04 4.07 28.28
C ALA A 284 -12.09 4.99 27.49
N MET A 285 -12.25 5.12 26.16
CA MET A 285 -11.44 6.01 25.31
C MET A 285 -11.82 7.49 25.45
N GLY A 286 -12.90 7.80 26.19
CA GLY A 286 -13.28 9.16 26.55
C GLY A 286 -14.17 9.88 25.52
N PRO A 287 -14.68 11.07 25.88
CA PRO A 287 -15.79 11.72 25.18
C PRO A 287 -15.45 12.13 23.74
N ASN A 288 -14.22 12.57 23.47
CA ASN A 288 -13.81 13.00 22.13
C ASN A 288 -13.80 11.82 21.13
N PHE A 289 -13.29 10.66 21.55
CA PHE A 289 -13.33 9.46 20.71
C PHE A 289 -14.77 8.98 20.53
N LYS A 290 -15.58 9.01 21.60
CA LYS A 290 -16.98 8.61 21.57
C LYS A 290 -17.81 9.44 20.59
N GLU A 291 -17.60 10.75 20.53
CA GLU A 291 -18.27 11.63 19.56
C GLU A 291 -17.95 11.20 18.12
N HIS A 292 -16.68 10.95 17.81
CA HIS A 292 -16.25 10.45 16.50
C HIS A 292 -16.79 9.06 16.18
N TRP A 293 -16.83 8.17 17.17
CA TRP A 293 -17.41 6.85 17.04
C TRP A 293 -18.90 6.93 16.68
N ASP A 294 -19.67 7.70 17.44
CA ASP A 294 -21.11 7.86 17.25
C ASP A 294 -21.43 8.48 15.87
N ARG A 295 -20.56 9.37 15.35
CA ARG A 295 -20.71 9.97 14.01
C ARG A 295 -20.37 9.01 12.86
N ASP A 296 -19.22 8.34 12.92
CA ASP A 296 -18.63 7.72 11.72
C ASP A 296 -18.56 6.18 11.74
N PHE A 297 -18.68 5.55 12.91
CA PHE A 297 -18.42 4.11 13.07
C PHE A 297 -19.61 3.32 13.60
N LYS A 298 -20.44 3.92 14.47
CA LYS A 298 -21.54 3.24 15.15
C LYS A 298 -22.51 2.58 14.17
N ASP A 299 -22.96 3.34 13.18
CA ASP A 299 -23.90 2.88 12.16
C ASP A 299 -23.21 2.28 10.92
N ARG A 300 -21.88 2.13 10.96
CA ARG A 300 -21.04 1.52 9.92
C ARG A 300 -20.29 0.32 10.48
N PRO A 301 -20.97 -0.82 10.69
CA PRO A 301 -20.44 -1.99 11.42
C PRO A 301 -19.22 -2.64 10.74
N THR A 302 -19.06 -2.45 9.44
CA THR A 302 -17.99 -3.01 8.61
C THR A 302 -16.78 -2.11 8.52
N ARG A 303 -16.74 -0.95 9.21
CA ARG A 303 -15.53 -0.10 9.29
C ARG A 303 -14.64 -0.50 10.47
N PRO A 304 -13.41 -1.01 10.29
CA PRO A 304 -12.49 -1.19 11.42
C PRO A 304 -12.01 0.14 11.99
N VAL A 305 -11.63 0.19 13.27
CA VAL A 305 -10.93 1.35 13.84
C VAL A 305 -9.42 1.19 13.66
N MET A 306 -8.92 -0.02 13.90
CA MET A 306 -7.51 -0.36 13.81
C MET A 306 -7.31 -1.57 12.90
N LEU A 307 -6.18 -1.61 12.23
CA LEU A 307 -5.70 -2.74 11.46
C LEU A 307 -4.41 -3.23 12.11
N THR A 308 -4.22 -4.53 12.22
CA THR A 308 -2.99 -5.08 12.81
C THR A 308 -2.39 -6.21 11.98
N GLY A 309 -1.09 -6.38 12.11
CA GLY A 309 -0.31 -7.45 11.51
C GLY A 309 0.89 -7.81 12.35
N VAL A 310 1.28 -9.09 12.31
CA VAL A 310 2.50 -9.54 12.99
C VAL A 310 3.56 -9.86 11.96
N VAL A 311 4.68 -9.16 12.07
CA VAL A 311 5.88 -9.41 11.28
C VAL A 311 6.80 -10.30 12.10
N GLN A 312 7.20 -11.45 11.57
CA GLN A 312 8.15 -12.35 12.22
C GLN A 312 9.59 -11.85 12.04
N ALA A 313 9.87 -10.67 12.59
CA ALA A 313 11.20 -10.07 12.66
C ALA A 313 11.20 -8.82 13.54
N PHE A 314 12.39 -8.35 13.89
CA PHE A 314 12.62 -6.99 14.38
C PHE A 314 12.74 -6.00 13.20
N LEU A 315 11.83 -5.03 13.15
CA LEU A 315 11.77 -4.00 12.10
C LEU A 315 12.52 -2.72 12.50
N GLY A 316 13.82 -2.84 12.71
CA GLY A 316 14.70 -1.71 13.03
C GLY A 316 16.17 -2.05 12.74
N ASP A 317 17.07 -1.14 13.12
CA ASP A 317 18.51 -1.40 13.01
C ASP A 317 18.90 -2.57 13.93
N GLN A 318 19.21 -3.71 13.33
CA GLN A 318 19.57 -4.95 14.02
C GLN A 318 20.77 -4.78 14.96
N LYS A 319 21.62 -3.76 14.75
CA LYS A 319 22.79 -3.47 15.59
C LYS A 319 22.44 -2.97 16.99
N VAL A 320 21.23 -2.46 17.19
CA VAL A 320 20.79 -1.96 18.51
C VAL A 320 20.33 -3.07 19.45
N LEU A 321 20.20 -4.30 18.93
CA LEU A 321 19.70 -5.43 19.69
C LEU A 321 20.80 -6.01 20.58
N PRO A 322 20.47 -6.37 21.84
CA PRO A 322 21.44 -7.01 22.73
C PRO A 322 21.80 -8.41 22.20
N GLN A 323 23.08 -8.75 22.28
CA GLN A 323 23.51 -10.14 22.08
C GLN A 323 23.12 -10.98 23.30
N ARG A 324 22.72 -12.23 23.07
CA ARG A 324 22.44 -13.17 24.15
C ARG A 324 23.74 -13.72 24.71
N GLU A 325 23.78 -13.93 26.02
CA GLU A 325 24.94 -14.49 26.72
C GLU A 325 25.26 -15.93 26.30
N ASP A 326 24.25 -16.69 25.86
CA ASP A 326 24.38 -18.07 25.39
C ASP A 326 24.86 -18.21 23.93
N GLY A 327 25.11 -17.09 23.24
CA GLY A 327 25.51 -17.06 21.84
C GLY A 327 24.41 -17.47 20.85
N VAL A 328 23.21 -17.81 21.32
CA VAL A 328 22.07 -18.12 20.45
C VAL A 328 21.52 -16.81 19.88
N PRO A 329 21.23 -16.72 18.57
CA PRO A 329 20.64 -15.51 18.02
C PRO A 329 19.22 -15.26 18.56
N GLN A 330 18.96 -14.10 19.18
CA GLN A 330 17.60 -13.72 19.59
C GLN A 330 16.70 -13.51 18.36
N GLN A 331 15.49 -14.04 18.43
CA GLN A 331 14.43 -13.86 17.44
C GLN A 331 13.37 -12.89 17.95
N TYR A 332 12.72 -12.17 17.03
CA TYR A 332 11.72 -11.18 17.33
C TYR A 332 10.46 -11.38 16.48
N CYS A 333 9.33 -10.94 17.03
CA CYS A 333 8.14 -10.64 16.26
C CYS A 333 7.74 -9.19 16.55
N THR A 334 7.25 -8.47 15.54
CA THR A 334 6.83 -7.08 15.66
C THR A 334 5.35 -6.99 15.32
N MET A 335 4.55 -6.55 16.30
CA MET A 335 3.16 -6.20 16.08
C MET A 335 3.09 -4.81 15.45
N GLY A 336 2.65 -4.73 14.20
CA GLY A 336 2.28 -3.47 13.57
C GLY A 336 0.80 -3.19 13.80
N ALA A 337 0.50 -2.01 14.34
CA ALA A 337 -0.87 -1.52 14.50
C ALA A 337 -1.00 -0.18 13.78
N TYR A 338 -2.05 -0.01 12.98
CA TYR A 338 -2.26 1.23 12.24
C TYR A 338 -3.74 1.64 12.19
N THR A 339 -3.99 2.95 12.20
CA THR A 339 -5.35 3.50 12.16
C THR A 339 -5.97 3.28 10.79
N ALA A 340 -7.21 2.83 10.72
CA ALA A 340 -7.92 2.62 9.45
C ALA A 340 -8.45 3.93 8.85
N TYR A 341 -8.98 4.85 9.67
CA TYR A 341 -9.57 6.11 9.21
C TYR A 341 -9.16 7.27 10.13
N PRO A 342 -7.92 7.77 10.01
CA PRO A 342 -7.48 8.90 10.82
C PRO A 342 -8.19 10.19 10.42
N TYR A 343 -8.41 11.07 11.40
CA TYR A 343 -8.96 12.42 11.16
C TYR A 343 -7.90 13.48 10.91
N SER A 344 -6.63 13.22 11.28
CA SER A 344 -5.53 14.11 10.95
C SER A 344 -5.43 14.29 9.44
N ARG A 345 -5.07 15.49 9.01
CA ARG A 345 -4.85 15.86 7.61
C ARG A 345 -3.51 16.56 7.48
N GLY A 346 -2.87 16.33 6.35
CA GLY A 346 -1.65 17.00 5.95
C GLY A 346 -1.81 17.68 4.60
N ASP A 347 -0.70 18.22 4.11
CA ASP A 347 -0.64 18.94 2.84
C ASP A 347 0.74 18.78 2.16
N ILE A 348 0.76 18.93 0.84
CA ILE A 348 1.99 18.93 0.03
C ILE A 348 1.91 19.99 -1.07
N HIS A 349 2.85 20.93 -1.03
CA HIS A 349 2.91 22.03 -1.99
C HIS A 349 4.32 22.29 -2.49
N ILE A 350 4.45 22.59 -3.78
CA ILE A 350 5.74 23.01 -4.34
C ILE A 350 6.21 24.32 -3.71
N THR A 351 7.52 24.41 -3.49
CA THR A 351 8.18 25.63 -2.97
C THR A 351 9.02 26.33 -4.05
N SER A 352 9.13 25.72 -5.23
CA SER A 352 9.91 26.19 -6.37
C SER A 352 9.38 25.59 -7.68
N LYS A 353 9.67 26.28 -8.80
CA LYS A 353 9.50 25.75 -10.16
C LYS A 353 10.52 24.64 -10.46
N ASP A 354 11.66 24.65 -9.78
CA ASP A 354 12.69 23.63 -9.94
C ASP A 354 12.24 22.31 -9.29
N VAL A 355 12.09 21.29 -10.13
CA VAL A 355 11.65 19.94 -9.75
C VAL A 355 12.64 19.20 -8.83
N SER A 356 13.86 19.70 -8.69
CA SER A 356 14.87 19.18 -7.75
C SER A 356 14.69 19.73 -6.33
N THR A 357 13.94 20.83 -6.17
CA THR A 357 13.64 21.40 -4.87
C THR A 357 12.55 20.56 -4.18
N PRO A 358 12.75 20.10 -2.94
CA PRO A 358 11.72 19.40 -2.18
C PRO A 358 10.46 20.25 -2.00
N ALA A 359 9.29 19.62 -2.12
CA ALA A 359 8.02 20.23 -1.74
C ALA A 359 7.99 20.49 -0.22
N SER A 360 7.19 21.47 0.19
CA SER A 360 6.73 21.54 1.58
C SER A 360 5.82 20.34 1.83
N PHE A 361 5.99 19.66 2.95
CA PHE A 361 5.16 18.52 3.33
C PHE A 361 4.91 18.56 4.84
N ASN A 362 3.64 18.46 5.20
CA ASN A 362 3.15 18.54 6.58
C ASN A 362 2.31 17.31 6.91
#